data_AF-A0A0R2F7V5-F1
#
_entry.id   AF-A0A0R2F7V5-F1
#
_cell.length_a   1.000
_cell.length_b   1.000
_cell.length_c   1.000
_cell.angle_alpha   90.00
_cell.angle_beta   90.00
_cell.angle_gamma   90.00
#
_symmetry.space_group_name_H-M   'P 1'
#
loop_
_entity.id
_entity.type
_entity.pdbx_description
1 polymer ?
#
loop_
_entity_poly.entity_id
_entity_poly.type
_entity_poly.pdbx_seq_one_letter_code
_entity_poly.pdbx_strand_id
1 'polypeptide(L)'
;MKQNQSGGFGMQRDWDTFLMPYEQAVKELKIKFRGMRSQFLQESRHSPIEIVTGRVKPVDSIIEKQSRRYISDALLEQDMQDIAGLRIQCQFVEDIYAVVDLIHQRTDMKVVEERDYVTNVKPSGYRSYHVVIEYPVQMVEGEKKLLAEIQIRTMAMNFWATIEHSLNYKYQGEFPDALKERLKRAAQASALLDNEMSEIREEIQEAQRLFSYGKGQNMPRRLDEPDSSHDNDADGKQRMNDDAHSDPSK
;
A
#
# COMPACT_ATOMS: atom_id res chain seq x y z
N MET A 1 -12.63 1.43 56.65
CA MET A 1 -11.25 1.91 56.40
C MET A 1 -10.90 1.64 54.96
N LYS A 2 -10.76 2.69 54.15
CA LYS A 2 -10.17 2.59 52.81
C LYS A 2 -8.65 2.50 53.00
N GLN A 3 -8.01 1.47 52.47
CA GLN A 3 -6.58 1.53 52.18
C GLN A 3 -6.40 1.37 50.67
N ASN A 4 -6.02 2.50 50.10
CA ASN A 4 -5.50 2.68 48.77
C ASN A 4 -3.97 2.57 48.90
N GLN A 5 -3.34 1.63 48.20
CA GLN A 5 -1.93 1.69 47.80
C GLN A 5 -1.84 0.96 46.44
N SER A 6 -2.02 1.62 45.29
CA SER A 6 -1.08 2.44 44.53
C SER A 6 0.15 1.68 44.00
N GLY A 7 0.16 1.46 42.68
CA GLY A 7 1.31 1.81 41.83
C GLY A 7 2.31 0.72 41.49
N GLY A 8 1.97 -0.15 40.54
CA GLY A 8 2.98 -0.82 39.72
C GLY A 8 3.45 0.12 38.61
N PHE A 9 4.59 0.79 38.81
CA PHE A 9 5.29 1.59 37.80
C PHE A 9 5.65 0.71 36.59
N GLY A 10 4.89 0.78 35.52
CA GLY A 10 5.36 0.35 34.20
C GLY A 10 6.45 1.33 33.75
N MET A 11 7.65 0.84 33.46
CA MET A 11 8.66 1.66 32.77
C MET A 11 8.01 2.29 31.55
N GLN A 12 7.94 3.62 31.52
CA GLN A 12 7.44 4.35 30.37
C GLN A 12 8.46 4.15 29.24
N ARG A 13 8.18 3.18 28.36
CA ARG A 13 9.00 2.91 27.17
C ARG A 13 9.09 4.19 26.34
N ASP A 14 10.30 4.57 25.96
CA ASP A 14 10.50 5.55 24.91
C ASP A 14 10.12 4.92 23.57
N TRP A 15 8.89 5.18 23.14
CA TRP A 15 8.34 4.64 21.91
C TRP A 15 9.03 5.19 20.66
N ASP A 16 9.54 6.41 20.70
CA ASP A 16 10.20 7.02 19.54
C ASP A 16 11.51 6.28 19.26
N THR A 17 12.33 6.09 20.29
CA THR A 17 13.57 5.30 20.20
C THR A 17 13.29 3.83 19.85
N PHE A 18 12.27 3.22 20.47
CA PHE A 18 11.91 1.82 20.22
C PHE A 18 11.43 1.57 18.78
N LEU A 19 10.63 2.48 18.21
CA LEU A 19 10.03 2.30 16.88
C LEU A 19 10.94 2.74 15.73
N MET A 20 11.98 3.53 16.00
CA MET A 20 12.91 4.02 14.98
C MET A 20 13.46 2.93 14.04
N PRO A 21 13.93 1.75 14.50
CA PRO A 21 14.39 0.68 13.62
C PRO A 21 13.27 0.15 12.70
N TYR A 22 12.03 0.07 13.21
CA TYR A 22 10.88 -0.39 12.43
C TYR A 22 10.48 0.63 11.35
N GLU A 23 10.59 1.93 11.65
CA GLU A 23 10.35 2.99 10.65
C GLU A 23 11.36 2.92 9.51
N GLN A 24 12.64 2.69 9.85
CA GLN A 24 13.69 2.50 8.87
C GLN A 24 13.43 1.24 8.01
N ALA A 25 13.13 0.10 8.64
CA ALA A 25 12.80 -1.14 7.92
C ALA A 25 11.65 -0.93 6.91
N VAL A 26 10.57 -0.26 7.33
CA VAL A 26 9.43 0.03 6.45
C VAL A 26 9.85 0.88 5.24
N LYS A 27 10.71 1.90 5.44
CA LYS A 27 11.21 2.75 4.35
C LYS A 27 12.06 1.94 3.36
N GLU A 28 13.01 1.16 3.87
CA GLU A 28 13.91 0.33 3.05
C GLU A 28 13.15 -0.72 2.25
N LEU A 29 12.29 -1.49 2.90
CA LEU A 29 11.49 -2.54 2.26
C LEU A 29 10.57 -1.93 1.19
N LYS A 30 9.94 -0.78 1.45
CA LYS A 30 9.14 -0.07 0.42
C LYS A 30 9.96 0.26 -0.82
N ILE A 31 11.18 0.77 -0.66
CA ILE A 31 12.06 1.09 -1.79
C ILE A 31 12.41 -0.19 -2.55
N LYS A 32 12.78 -1.26 -1.85
CA LYS A 32 13.15 -2.56 -2.44
C LYS A 32 12.01 -3.17 -3.26
N PHE A 33 10.81 -3.26 -2.71
CA PHE A 33 9.64 -3.82 -3.42
C PHE A 33 9.20 -2.94 -4.60
N ARG A 34 9.28 -1.61 -4.48
CA ARG A 34 9.02 -0.70 -5.61
C ARG A 34 10.08 -0.84 -6.69
N GLY A 35 11.34 -1.05 -6.30
CA GLY A 35 12.43 -1.34 -7.23
C GLY A 35 12.17 -2.57 -8.08
N MET A 36 11.63 -3.65 -7.49
CA MET A 36 11.25 -4.85 -8.27
C MET A 36 10.19 -4.53 -9.32
N ARG A 37 9.13 -3.77 -8.97
CA ARG A 37 8.15 -3.30 -9.95
C ARG A 37 8.82 -2.52 -11.09
N SER A 38 9.69 -1.57 -10.77
CA SER A 38 10.39 -0.78 -11.79
C SER A 38 11.25 -1.63 -12.73
N GLN A 39 11.90 -2.68 -12.21
CA GLN A 39 12.70 -3.61 -13.02
C GLN A 39 11.84 -4.38 -14.03
N PHE A 40 10.69 -4.93 -13.62
CA PHE A 40 9.75 -5.58 -14.54
C PHE A 40 9.28 -4.65 -15.65
N LEU A 41 8.90 -3.42 -15.29
CA LEU A 41 8.41 -2.43 -16.26
C LEU A 41 9.51 -1.97 -17.23
N GLN A 42 10.75 -1.85 -16.77
CA GLN A 42 11.89 -1.51 -17.63
C GLN A 42 12.16 -2.58 -18.69
N GLU A 43 11.93 -3.86 -18.35
CA GLU A 43 12.03 -4.97 -19.30
C GLU A 43 10.77 -5.12 -20.19
N SER A 44 9.83 -4.18 -20.13
CA SER A 44 8.53 -4.27 -20.83
C SER A 44 7.74 -5.54 -20.49
N ARG A 45 7.90 -6.03 -19.26
CA ARG A 45 7.22 -7.23 -18.73
C ARG A 45 6.09 -6.82 -17.81
N HIS A 46 5.10 -7.70 -17.68
CA HIS A 46 4.10 -7.61 -16.63
C HIS A 46 4.78 -7.61 -15.26
N SER A 47 4.42 -6.67 -14.39
CA SER A 47 4.89 -6.64 -13.01
C SER A 47 3.82 -7.28 -12.12
N PRO A 48 4.18 -8.29 -11.30
CA PRO A 48 3.24 -8.86 -10.34
C PRO A 48 2.95 -7.89 -9.17
N ILE A 49 3.74 -6.82 -9.02
CA ILE A 49 3.55 -5.75 -8.03
C ILE A 49 2.97 -4.53 -8.71
N GLU A 50 1.82 -4.05 -8.22
CA GLU A 50 1.20 -2.81 -8.70
C GLU A 50 1.41 -1.66 -7.71
N ILE A 51 1.13 -1.86 -6.42
CA ILE A 51 1.31 -0.82 -5.40
C ILE A 51 2.02 -1.40 -4.18
N VAL A 52 2.93 -0.61 -3.60
CA VAL A 52 3.59 -0.92 -2.34
C VAL A 52 3.33 0.20 -1.34
N THR A 53 2.69 -0.16 -0.24
CA THR A 53 2.48 0.70 0.93
C THR A 53 3.10 0.05 2.17
N GLY A 54 3.29 0.84 3.21
CA GLY A 54 3.82 0.33 4.47
C GLY A 54 3.77 1.39 5.55
N ARG A 55 3.67 0.94 6.80
CA ARG A 55 3.60 1.78 7.99
C ARG A 55 4.17 1.04 9.20
N VAL A 56 4.59 1.80 10.19
CA VAL A 56 4.75 1.28 11.55
C VAL A 56 3.40 1.33 12.24
N LYS A 57 3.14 0.33 13.07
CA LYS A 57 1.92 0.22 13.84
C LYS A 57 1.84 1.33 14.90
N PRO A 58 0.69 2.02 15.05
CA PRO A 58 0.53 3.02 16.09
C PRO A 58 0.71 2.42 17.49
N VAL A 59 1.29 3.20 18.42
CA VAL A 59 1.56 2.80 19.80
C VAL A 59 0.31 2.24 20.49
N ASP A 60 -0.83 2.92 20.39
CA ASP A 60 -2.08 2.46 21.00
C ASP A 60 -2.50 1.07 20.49
N SER A 61 -2.34 0.82 19.19
CA SER A 61 -2.61 -0.49 18.59
C SER A 61 -1.59 -1.56 18.97
N ILE A 62 -0.35 -1.18 19.29
CA ILE A 62 0.67 -2.09 19.85
C ILE A 62 0.24 -2.49 21.26
N ILE A 63 -0.05 -1.53 22.14
CA ILE A 63 -0.46 -1.76 23.53
C ILE A 63 -1.75 -2.60 23.60
N GLU A 64 -2.74 -2.28 22.76
CA GLU A 64 -3.99 -3.04 22.64
C GLU A 64 -3.72 -4.49 22.24
N LYS A 65 -2.91 -4.72 21.19
CA LYS A 65 -2.59 -6.07 20.73
C LYS A 65 -1.74 -6.84 21.73
N GLN A 66 -0.81 -6.18 22.41
CA GLN A 66 0.03 -6.74 23.46
C GLN A 66 -0.86 -7.26 24.60
N SER A 67 -1.81 -6.45 25.05
CA SER A 67 -2.78 -6.82 26.09
C SER A 67 -3.68 -7.98 25.65
N ARG A 68 -4.23 -7.90 24.43
CA ARG A 68 -5.12 -8.95 23.87
C ARG A 68 -4.43 -10.29 23.65
N ARG A 69 -3.12 -10.30 23.38
CA ARG A 69 -2.33 -11.51 23.15
C ARG A 69 -1.49 -11.94 24.36
N TYR A 70 -1.61 -11.24 25.49
CA TYR A 70 -0.84 -11.50 26.71
C TYR A 70 0.69 -11.52 26.47
N ILE A 71 1.18 -10.64 25.58
CA ILE A 71 2.61 -10.53 25.26
C ILE A 71 3.29 -9.73 26.37
N SER A 72 4.31 -10.30 27.00
CA SER A 72 5.10 -9.57 28.00
C SER A 72 5.91 -8.45 27.36
N ASP A 73 6.20 -7.39 28.12
CA ASP A 73 6.95 -6.23 27.60
C ASP A 73 8.35 -6.62 27.07
N ALA A 74 9.01 -7.56 27.74
CA ALA A 74 10.32 -8.08 27.37
C ALA A 74 10.32 -8.89 26.07
N LEU A 75 9.18 -9.47 25.68
CA LEU A 75 9.04 -10.32 24.49
C LEU A 75 8.38 -9.59 23.32
N LEU A 76 8.10 -8.28 23.43
CA LEU A 76 7.33 -7.57 22.42
C LEU A 76 7.95 -7.66 21.02
N GLU A 77 9.27 -7.49 20.91
CA GLU A 77 9.98 -7.55 19.62
C GLU A 77 9.99 -8.96 19.01
N GLN A 78 9.91 -10.00 19.84
CA GLN A 78 9.93 -11.40 19.42
C GLN A 78 8.53 -11.89 19.02
N ASP A 79 7.51 -11.49 19.78
CA ASP A 79 6.15 -12.04 19.65
C ASP A 79 5.23 -11.17 18.77
N MET A 80 5.55 -9.89 18.57
CA MET A 80 4.74 -8.98 17.75
C MET A 80 5.29 -8.82 16.33
N GLN A 81 4.79 -9.68 15.46
CA GLN A 81 5.23 -9.78 14.05
C GLN A 81 4.86 -8.60 13.15
N ASP A 82 3.87 -7.78 13.54
CA ASP A 82 3.27 -6.73 12.69
C ASP A 82 3.54 -5.30 13.18
N ILE A 83 4.64 -5.06 13.91
CA ILE A 83 5.06 -3.69 14.24
C ILE A 83 5.47 -2.95 12.96
N ALA A 84 6.34 -3.55 12.14
CA ALA A 84 6.58 -3.13 10.77
C ALA A 84 5.62 -3.86 9.83
N GLY A 85 4.75 -3.13 9.15
CA GLY A 85 3.77 -3.69 8.23
C GLY A 85 3.93 -3.15 6.81
N LEU A 86 4.02 -4.05 5.84
CA LEU A 86 3.95 -3.72 4.42
C LEU A 86 2.69 -4.31 3.78
N ARG A 87 2.21 -3.64 2.74
CA ARG A 87 1.20 -4.18 1.85
C ARG A 87 1.65 -4.07 0.41
N ILE A 88 1.59 -5.19 -0.29
CA ILE A 88 1.84 -5.30 -1.71
C ILE A 88 0.49 -5.61 -2.37
N GLN A 89 0.04 -4.71 -3.23
CA GLN A 89 -1.13 -4.93 -4.06
C GLN A 89 -0.72 -5.46 -5.44
N CYS A 90 -1.38 -6.53 -5.86
CA CYS A 90 -1.22 -7.22 -7.12
C CYS A 90 -2.45 -6.97 -8.02
N GLN A 91 -2.28 -7.11 -9.33
CA GLN A 91 -3.40 -7.02 -10.26
C GLN A 91 -4.24 -8.29 -10.23
N PHE A 92 -3.59 -9.46 -10.25
CA PHE A 92 -4.25 -10.77 -10.29
C PHE A 92 -3.96 -11.62 -9.05
N VAL A 93 -4.73 -12.68 -8.86
CA VAL A 93 -4.52 -13.63 -7.75
C VAL A 93 -3.21 -14.40 -7.95
N GLU A 94 -2.88 -14.78 -9.17
CA GLU A 94 -1.65 -15.51 -9.51
C GLU A 94 -0.40 -14.69 -9.21
N ASP A 95 -0.49 -13.37 -9.38
CA ASP A 95 0.61 -12.45 -9.08
C ASP A 95 0.96 -12.44 -7.58
N ILE A 96 0.02 -12.79 -6.70
CA ILE A 96 0.30 -12.92 -5.26
C ILE A 96 1.39 -13.97 -5.03
N TYR A 97 1.25 -15.13 -5.66
CA TYR A 97 2.23 -16.23 -5.53
C TYR A 97 3.54 -15.90 -6.23
N ALA A 98 3.50 -15.20 -7.37
CA ALA A 98 4.71 -14.69 -8.01
C ALA A 98 5.49 -13.74 -7.09
N VAL A 99 4.80 -12.88 -6.31
CA VAL A 99 5.46 -12.03 -5.31
C VAL A 99 6.03 -12.85 -4.15
N VAL A 100 5.32 -13.87 -3.67
CA VAL A 100 5.82 -14.78 -2.63
C VAL A 100 7.11 -15.47 -3.10
N ASP A 101 7.13 -16.01 -4.32
CA ASP A 101 8.31 -16.63 -4.91
C ASP A 101 9.49 -15.64 -5.00
N LEU A 102 9.23 -14.40 -5.41
CA LEU A 102 10.23 -13.34 -5.45
C LEU A 102 10.78 -13.03 -4.05
N ILE A 103 9.95 -13.07 -3.00
CA ILE A 103 10.38 -12.88 -1.61
C ILE A 103 11.29 -14.05 -1.18
N HIS A 104 10.95 -15.30 -1.52
CA HIS A 104 11.78 -16.46 -1.19
C HIS A 104 13.17 -16.44 -1.85
N GLN A 105 13.28 -15.81 -3.02
CA GLN A 105 14.56 -15.71 -3.73
C GLN A 105 15.49 -14.63 -3.15
N ARG A 106 15.00 -13.81 -2.21
CA ARG A 106 15.81 -12.73 -1.61
C ARG A 106 16.80 -13.27 -0.59
N THR A 107 17.95 -12.60 -0.51
CA THR A 107 19.03 -12.93 0.43
C THR A 107 19.21 -11.90 1.55
N ASP A 108 18.47 -10.79 1.48
CA ASP A 108 18.54 -9.68 2.44
C ASP A 108 17.44 -9.73 3.52
N MET A 109 16.68 -10.83 3.56
CA MET A 109 15.66 -11.13 4.56
C MET A 109 15.48 -12.63 4.68
N LYS A 110 14.88 -13.08 5.77
CA LYS A 110 14.53 -14.49 5.99
C LYS A 110 13.04 -14.63 6.22
N VAL A 111 12.36 -15.47 5.44
CA VAL A 111 10.96 -15.85 5.72
C VAL A 111 10.92 -16.71 6.98
N VAL A 112 10.09 -16.31 7.95
CA VAL A 112 9.94 -17.03 9.23
C VAL A 112 8.56 -17.69 9.37
N GLU A 113 7.53 -17.14 8.75
CA GLU A 113 6.18 -17.69 8.78
C GLU A 113 5.37 -17.24 7.55
N GLU A 114 4.49 -18.11 7.06
CA GLU A 114 3.55 -17.80 5.99
C GLU A 114 2.14 -18.25 6.36
N ARG A 115 1.15 -17.46 5.93
CA ARG A 115 -0.27 -17.79 6.10
C ARG A 115 -1.03 -17.46 4.82
N ASP A 116 -1.49 -18.49 4.14
CA ASP A 116 -2.29 -18.38 2.93
C ASP A 116 -3.79 -18.32 3.27
N TYR A 117 -4.34 -17.10 3.36
CA TYR A 117 -5.80 -16.89 3.44
C TYR A 117 -6.43 -16.61 2.07
N VAL A 118 -5.68 -16.72 0.97
CA VAL A 118 -6.24 -16.68 -0.38
C VAL A 118 -6.95 -18.00 -0.65
N THR A 119 -6.27 -19.12 -0.41
CA THR A 119 -6.87 -20.46 -0.50
C THR A 119 -7.67 -20.82 0.75
N ASN A 120 -7.15 -20.52 1.95
CA ASN A 120 -7.82 -20.80 3.23
C ASN A 120 -8.64 -19.59 3.72
N VAL A 121 -9.71 -19.28 2.99
CA VAL A 121 -10.57 -18.12 3.24
C VAL A 121 -11.18 -18.19 4.64
N LYS A 122 -11.10 -17.09 5.40
CA LYS A 122 -11.73 -17.04 6.74
C LYS A 122 -13.26 -17.02 6.63
N PRO A 123 -13.99 -17.46 7.67
CA PRO A 123 -15.47 -17.41 7.68
C PRO A 123 -16.08 -16.03 7.39
N SER A 124 -15.36 -14.95 7.73
CA SER A 124 -15.76 -13.57 7.43
C SER A 124 -15.71 -13.22 5.94
N GLY A 125 -15.05 -14.03 5.11
CA GLY A 125 -14.73 -13.72 3.72
C GLY A 125 -13.35 -13.07 3.52
N TYR A 126 -12.58 -12.90 4.60
CA TYR A 126 -11.24 -12.31 4.53
C TYR A 126 -10.28 -13.16 3.70
N ARG A 127 -9.59 -12.48 2.77
CA ARG A 127 -8.54 -13.05 1.90
C ARG A 127 -7.29 -12.16 1.88
N SER A 128 -6.12 -12.79 1.95
CA SER A 128 -4.79 -12.18 1.87
C SER A 128 -3.74 -13.28 1.97
N TYR A 129 -2.55 -13.07 1.40
CA TYR A 129 -1.37 -13.87 1.75
C TYR A 129 -0.51 -13.09 2.73
N HIS A 130 -0.10 -13.70 3.85
CA HIS A 130 0.77 -13.06 4.85
C HIS A 130 2.13 -13.75 4.85
N VAL A 131 3.19 -12.96 4.76
CA VAL A 131 4.57 -13.42 4.94
C VAL A 131 5.17 -12.63 6.08
N VAL A 132 5.63 -13.32 7.12
CA VAL A 132 6.43 -12.72 8.19
C VAL A 132 7.89 -12.96 7.86
N ILE A 133 8.69 -11.90 7.90
CA ILE A 133 10.13 -11.94 7.65
C ILE A 133 10.91 -11.46 8.87
N GLU A 134 12.11 -12.02 9.06
CA GLU A 134 13.18 -11.40 9.83
C GLU A 134 14.02 -10.53 8.88
N TYR A 135 14.18 -9.25 9.22
CA TYR A 135 14.88 -8.26 8.42
C TYR A 135 16.01 -7.59 9.22
N PRO A 136 17.27 -7.65 8.76
CA PRO A 136 18.38 -6.94 9.39
C PRO A 136 18.40 -5.47 8.95
N VAL A 137 18.28 -4.55 9.90
CA VAL A 137 18.44 -3.10 9.71
C VAL A 137 19.78 -2.66 10.25
N GLN A 138 20.53 -1.87 9.48
CA GLN A 138 21.78 -1.27 9.94
C GLN A 138 21.49 0.06 10.65
N MET A 139 21.72 0.08 11.97
CA MET A 139 21.60 1.26 12.82
C MET A 139 22.99 1.85 13.12
N VAL A 140 23.03 3.04 13.73
CA VAL A 140 24.31 3.69 14.13
C VAL A 140 25.12 2.82 15.10
N GLU A 141 24.45 2.06 15.95
CA GLU A 141 25.06 1.22 16.99
C GLU A 141 25.34 -0.22 16.52
N GLY A 142 24.93 -0.56 15.29
CA GLY A 142 25.12 -1.89 14.71
C GLY A 142 23.87 -2.45 14.04
N GLU A 143 23.96 -3.72 13.65
CA GLU A 143 22.84 -4.45 13.04
C GLU A 143 21.77 -4.78 14.09
N LYS A 144 20.51 -4.44 13.79
CA LYS A 144 19.34 -4.88 14.54
C LYS A 144 18.44 -5.71 13.64
N LYS A 145 18.16 -6.94 14.05
CA LYS A 145 17.19 -7.82 13.40
C LYS A 145 15.81 -7.61 14.01
N LEU A 146 14.80 -7.47 13.16
CA LEU A 146 13.42 -7.28 13.57
C LEU A 146 12.45 -8.06 12.68
N LEU A 147 11.23 -8.23 13.18
CA LEU A 147 10.15 -8.85 12.42
C LEU A 147 9.36 -7.80 11.62
N ALA A 148 9.00 -8.16 10.39
CA ALA A 148 8.07 -7.39 9.57
C ALA A 148 7.04 -8.32 8.93
N GLU A 149 5.78 -7.87 8.88
CA GLU A 149 4.69 -8.57 8.19
C GLU A 149 4.45 -7.92 6.83
N ILE A 150 4.50 -8.74 5.77
CA ILE A 150 4.15 -8.36 4.41
C ILE A 150 2.81 -9.00 4.06
N GLN A 151 1.80 -8.17 3.78
CA GLN A 151 0.50 -8.64 3.32
C GLN A 151 0.40 -8.44 1.80
N ILE A 152 0.16 -9.52 1.07
CA ILE A 152 0.05 -9.51 -0.39
C ILE A 152 -1.41 -9.78 -0.76
N ARG A 153 -1.99 -8.92 -1.61
CA ARG A 153 -3.44 -8.89 -1.90
C ARG A 153 -3.70 -8.42 -3.33
N THR A 154 -4.83 -8.83 -3.91
CA THR A 154 -5.40 -8.09 -5.05
C THR A 154 -5.93 -6.72 -4.61
N MET A 155 -6.23 -5.86 -5.57
CA MET A 155 -6.90 -4.59 -5.31
C MET A 155 -8.27 -4.77 -4.64
N ALA A 156 -9.05 -5.78 -5.09
CA ALA A 156 -10.37 -6.09 -4.55
C ALA A 156 -10.28 -6.59 -3.10
N MET A 157 -9.36 -7.53 -2.81
CA MET A 157 -9.08 -7.99 -1.45
C MET A 157 -8.67 -6.85 -0.52
N ASN A 158 -7.80 -5.95 -1.00
CA ASN A 158 -7.34 -4.81 -0.22
C ASN A 158 -8.48 -3.85 0.12
N PHE A 159 -9.36 -3.55 -0.84
CA PHE A 159 -10.53 -2.71 -0.64
C PHE A 159 -11.46 -3.29 0.41
N TRP A 160 -11.85 -4.56 0.25
CA TRP A 160 -12.74 -5.25 1.19
C TRP A 160 -12.17 -5.27 2.61
N ALA A 161 -10.91 -5.69 2.76
CA ALA A 161 -10.27 -5.82 4.07
C ALA A 161 -10.04 -4.48 4.77
N THR A 162 -9.90 -3.38 4.02
CA THR A 162 -9.79 -2.04 4.62
C THR A 162 -11.12 -1.58 5.22
N ILE A 163 -12.24 -1.86 4.52
CA ILE A 163 -13.59 -1.59 5.02
C ILE A 163 -13.89 -2.45 6.23
N GLU A 164 -13.66 -3.77 6.14
CA GLU A 164 -13.91 -4.71 7.23
C GLU A 164 -13.13 -4.31 8.48
N HIS A 165 -11.84 -3.98 8.35
CA HIS A 165 -11.02 -3.57 9.49
C HIS A 165 -11.55 -2.29 10.16
N SER A 166 -12.00 -1.31 9.36
CA SER A 166 -12.53 -0.05 9.87
C SER A 166 -13.84 -0.26 10.65
N LEU A 167 -14.70 -1.15 10.15
CA LEU A 167 -15.92 -1.55 10.85
C LEU A 167 -15.61 -2.38 12.09
N ASN A 168 -14.65 -3.30 12.03
CA ASN A 168 -14.22 -4.11 13.16
C ASN A 168 -13.72 -3.23 14.30
N TYR A 169 -12.98 -2.17 14.00
CA TYR A 169 -12.55 -1.18 14.99
C TYR A 169 -13.74 -0.47 15.65
N LYS A 170 -14.73 -0.03 14.86
CA LYS A 170 -15.94 0.65 15.38
C LYS A 170 -16.80 -0.26 16.26
N TYR A 171 -17.01 -1.50 15.84
CA TYR A 171 -17.92 -2.45 16.50
C TYR A 171 -17.20 -3.40 17.46
N GLN A 172 -15.88 -3.26 17.64
CA GLN A 172 -15.04 -4.15 18.47
C GLN A 172 -15.21 -5.65 18.13
N GLY A 173 -15.52 -5.96 16.87
CA GLY A 173 -15.80 -7.33 16.39
C GLY A 173 -17.25 -7.81 16.55
N GLU A 174 -18.11 -7.06 17.25
CA GLU A 174 -19.52 -7.37 17.44
C GLU A 174 -20.40 -6.71 16.37
N PHE A 175 -20.32 -7.24 15.16
CA PHE A 175 -21.13 -6.74 14.05
C PHE A 175 -22.62 -7.13 14.20
N PRO A 176 -23.56 -6.23 13.83
CA PRO A 176 -24.94 -6.63 13.57
C PRO A 176 -25.00 -7.69 12.46
N ASP A 177 -25.88 -8.68 12.58
CA ASP A 177 -25.89 -9.82 11.63
C ASP A 177 -26.17 -9.40 10.19
N ALA A 178 -27.04 -8.42 9.98
CA ALA A 178 -27.27 -7.83 8.66
C ALA A 178 -25.98 -7.23 8.04
N LEU A 179 -25.09 -6.68 8.87
CA LEU A 179 -23.80 -6.14 8.42
C LEU A 179 -22.81 -7.27 8.12
N LYS A 180 -22.76 -8.33 8.94
CA LYS A 180 -21.94 -9.52 8.68
C LYS A 180 -22.28 -10.14 7.33
N GLU A 181 -23.56 -10.36 7.06
CA GLU A 181 -24.03 -10.94 5.80
C GLU A 181 -23.74 -10.01 4.61
N ARG A 182 -23.82 -8.68 4.81
CA ARG A 182 -23.45 -7.71 3.76
C ARG A 182 -21.96 -7.75 3.46
N LEU A 183 -21.09 -7.82 4.47
CA LEU A 183 -19.65 -7.95 4.30
C LEU A 183 -19.27 -9.26 3.61
N LYS A 184 -19.90 -10.36 4.01
CA LYS A 184 -19.67 -11.67 3.39
C LYS A 184 -20.05 -11.68 1.91
N ARG A 185 -21.21 -11.13 1.54
CA ARG A 185 -21.61 -10.99 0.13
C ARG A 185 -20.65 -10.10 -0.65
N ALA A 186 -20.18 -9.01 -0.06
CA ALA A 186 -19.18 -8.15 -0.70
C ALA A 186 -17.86 -8.90 -0.94
N ALA A 187 -17.42 -9.75 0.00
CA ALA A 187 -16.23 -10.58 -0.16
C ALA A 187 -16.39 -11.56 -1.34
N GLN A 188 -17.57 -12.19 -1.45
CA GLN A 188 -17.89 -13.10 -2.55
C GLN A 188 -17.92 -12.39 -3.91
N ALA A 189 -18.48 -11.18 -3.97
CA ALA A 189 -18.48 -10.37 -5.19
C ALA A 189 -17.06 -9.95 -5.61
N SER A 190 -16.22 -9.53 -4.65
CA SER A 190 -14.80 -9.23 -4.90
C SER A 190 -14.04 -10.46 -5.40
N ALA A 191 -14.31 -11.64 -4.82
CA ALA A 191 -13.72 -12.89 -5.26
C ALA A 191 -14.13 -13.27 -6.68
N LEU A 192 -15.41 -13.10 -7.04
CA LEU A 192 -15.89 -13.34 -8.39
C LEU A 192 -15.19 -12.41 -9.39
N LEU A 193 -15.11 -11.12 -9.07
CA LEU A 193 -14.40 -10.15 -9.91
C LEU A 193 -12.94 -10.56 -10.14
N ASP A 194 -12.22 -10.93 -9.08
CA ASP A 194 -10.83 -11.38 -9.20
C ASP A 194 -10.72 -12.62 -10.11
N ASN A 195 -11.63 -13.59 -9.98
CA ASN A 195 -11.63 -14.80 -10.81
C ASN A 195 -11.88 -14.49 -12.30
N GLU A 196 -12.92 -13.70 -12.61
CA GLU A 196 -13.24 -13.33 -13.99
C GLU A 196 -12.06 -12.60 -14.67
N MET A 197 -11.37 -11.73 -13.93
CA MET A 197 -10.20 -11.02 -14.45
C MET A 197 -8.98 -11.95 -14.60
N SER A 198 -8.84 -12.98 -13.77
CA SER A 198 -7.80 -14.00 -13.92
C SER A 198 -8.00 -14.86 -15.17
N GLU A 199 -9.26 -15.16 -15.56
CA GLU A 199 -9.55 -15.95 -16.77
C GLU A 199 -9.08 -15.25 -18.06
N ILE A 200 -9.18 -13.92 -18.11
CA ILE A 200 -8.74 -13.10 -19.26
C ILE A 200 -7.36 -12.45 -19.03
N ARG A 201 -6.58 -12.93 -18.06
CA ARG A 201 -5.29 -12.34 -17.67
C ARG A 201 -4.30 -12.24 -18.82
N GLU A 202 -4.17 -13.30 -19.62
CA GLU A 202 -3.21 -13.34 -20.74
C GLU A 202 -3.53 -12.27 -21.79
N GLU A 203 -4.81 -12.12 -22.13
CA GLU A 203 -5.30 -11.09 -23.05
C GLU A 203 -5.06 -9.67 -22.50
N ILE A 204 -5.31 -9.46 -21.21
CA ILE A 204 -5.03 -8.18 -20.54
C ILE A 204 -3.53 -7.85 -20.60
N GLN A 205 -2.67 -8.83 -20.30
CA GLN A 205 -1.22 -8.64 -20.31
C GLN A 205 -0.68 -8.37 -21.73
N GLU A 206 -1.23 -9.04 -22.74
CA GLU A 206 -0.92 -8.74 -24.15
C GLU A 206 -1.31 -7.31 -24.52
N ALA A 207 -2.53 -6.89 -24.21
CA ALA A 207 -3.01 -5.54 -24.48
C ALA A 207 -2.14 -4.48 -23.76
N GLN A 208 -1.85 -4.67 -22.47
CA GLN A 208 -1.00 -3.77 -21.68
C GLN A 208 0.41 -3.63 -22.28
N ARG A 209 1.00 -4.73 -22.76
CA ARG A 209 2.29 -4.70 -23.48
C ARG A 209 2.18 -3.82 -24.73
N LEU A 210 1.20 -4.06 -25.59
CA LEU A 210 0.98 -3.26 -26.82
C LEU A 210 0.82 -1.76 -26.52
N PHE A 211 0.05 -1.39 -25.50
CA PHE A 211 -0.11 0.01 -25.07
C PHE A 211 1.20 0.64 -24.58
N SER A 212 2.03 -0.12 -23.86
CA SER A 212 3.31 0.38 -23.36
C SER A 212 4.31 0.65 -24.50
N TYR A 213 4.34 -0.19 -25.53
CA TYR A 213 5.14 0.02 -26.74
C TYR A 213 4.63 1.21 -27.58
N GLY A 214 3.31 1.40 -27.68
CA GLY A 214 2.71 2.49 -28.44
C GLY A 214 3.03 3.90 -27.91
N LYS A 215 3.35 4.05 -26.62
CA LYS A 215 3.84 5.33 -26.05
C LYS A 215 5.32 5.60 -26.31
N GLY A 216 6.10 4.58 -26.65
CA GLY A 216 7.54 4.70 -26.97
C GLY A 216 7.81 5.13 -28.42
N GLN A 217 6.83 5.01 -29.31
CA GLN A 217 6.86 5.63 -30.62
C GLN A 217 6.15 6.97 -30.55
N ASN A 218 6.89 8.06 -30.77
CA ASN A 218 6.32 9.34 -31.15
C ASN A 218 5.24 9.07 -32.21
N MET A 219 3.97 9.36 -31.89
CA MET A 219 2.97 9.57 -32.94
C MET A 219 3.55 10.61 -33.89
N PRO A 220 3.71 10.34 -35.20
CA PRO A 220 4.05 11.40 -36.12
C PRO A 220 2.96 12.45 -35.99
N ARG A 221 3.34 13.71 -35.72
CA ARG A 221 2.43 14.84 -35.97
C ARG A 221 1.91 14.61 -37.38
N ARG A 222 0.59 14.56 -37.53
CA ARG A 222 -0.03 14.66 -38.86
C ARG A 222 0.45 15.99 -39.44
N LEU A 223 1.48 15.92 -40.29
CA LEU A 223 1.70 16.90 -41.33
C LEU A 223 0.53 16.67 -42.27
N ASP A 224 -0.40 17.62 -42.27
CA ASP A 224 -1.32 17.98 -43.37
C ASP A 224 -2.51 18.73 -42.76
N GLU A 225 -2.27 19.95 -42.28
CA GLU A 225 -3.25 21.03 -42.41
C GLU A 225 -2.59 22.11 -43.27
N PRO A 226 -3.22 22.55 -44.36
CA PRO A 226 -2.68 23.60 -45.20
C PRO A 226 -2.72 24.93 -44.44
N ASP A 227 -1.56 25.59 -44.44
CA ASP A 227 -1.33 26.93 -43.97
C ASP A 227 -2.34 27.90 -44.59
N SER A 228 -3.24 28.45 -43.77
CA SER A 228 -4.07 29.60 -44.14
C SER A 228 -3.49 30.86 -43.51
N SER A 229 -2.28 31.23 -43.95
CA SER A 229 -1.79 32.60 -43.86
C SER A 229 -2.64 33.48 -44.79
N HIS A 230 -3.59 34.22 -44.22
CA HIS A 230 -4.04 35.48 -44.81
C HIS A 230 -3.32 36.60 -44.09
N ASP A 231 -2.25 37.07 -44.73
CA ASP A 231 -1.71 38.40 -44.56
C ASP A 231 -2.80 39.44 -44.83
N ASN A 232 -2.90 40.43 -43.94
CA ASN A 232 -3.04 41.81 -44.38
C ASN A 232 -2.42 42.73 -43.32
N ASP A 233 -1.29 43.28 -43.73
CA ASP A 233 -0.55 44.36 -43.12
C ASP A 233 -1.32 45.70 -43.07
N ALA A 234 -0.78 46.58 -42.24
CA ALA A 234 -0.74 48.06 -42.34
C ALA A 234 -1.76 48.88 -41.50
N ASP A 235 -1.28 49.28 -40.31
CA ASP A 235 -0.86 50.66 -39.95
C ASP A 235 -1.79 51.85 -40.31
N GLY A 236 -2.16 52.67 -39.32
CA GLY A 236 -2.81 53.97 -39.56
C GLY A 236 -3.56 54.65 -38.40
N LYS A 237 -2.87 55.57 -37.71
CA LYS A 237 -3.33 56.57 -36.72
C LYS A 237 -4.69 57.28 -36.99
N GLN A 238 -5.46 57.58 -35.92
CA GLN A 238 -5.88 58.94 -35.43
C GLN A 238 -7.02 58.79 -34.39
N ARG A 239 -6.83 59.14 -33.11
CA ARG A 239 -7.00 60.43 -32.39
C ARG A 239 -8.41 60.69 -31.79
N MET A 240 -8.37 61.27 -30.58
CA MET A 240 -9.35 62.08 -29.83
C MET A 240 -10.38 61.31 -28.96
N ASN A 241 -10.25 61.34 -27.62
CA ASN A 241 -10.63 62.39 -26.62
C ASN A 241 -11.93 61.93 -25.92
N ASP A 242 -12.26 62.09 -24.64
CA ASP A 242 -11.81 62.84 -23.45
C ASP A 242 -12.26 62.03 -22.21
N ASP A 243 -11.52 62.00 -21.09
CA ASP A 243 -11.87 62.59 -19.77
C ASP A 243 -11.90 61.46 -18.71
N ALA A 244 -11.65 61.59 -17.41
CA ALA A 244 -10.83 62.44 -16.56
C ALA A 244 -10.87 61.76 -15.15
N HIS A 245 -9.93 62.12 -14.25
CA HIS A 245 -9.92 61.90 -12.78
C HIS A 245 -9.45 60.52 -12.26
N SER A 246 -8.20 60.40 -11.77
CA SER A 246 -7.73 60.58 -10.37
C SER A 246 -8.23 59.45 -9.44
N ASP A 247 -7.49 58.73 -8.60
CA ASP A 247 -6.14 58.77 -8.01
C ASP A 247 -5.97 57.39 -7.28
N PRO A 248 -4.77 56.87 -7.00
CA PRO A 248 -4.56 55.58 -6.33
C PRO A 248 -4.41 55.73 -4.82
N SER A 249 -4.79 54.72 -4.02
CA SER A 249 -4.17 54.35 -2.72
C SER A 249 -5.03 53.34 -1.96
N LYS A 250 -4.55 52.10 -1.83
CA LYS A 250 -4.23 51.40 -0.56
C LYS A 250 -3.97 49.92 -0.80
#